data_AF-A0A433CMN8-F1
#
_entry.id   AF-A0A433CMN8-F1
#
_cell.length_a   1.000
_cell.length_b   1.000
_cell.length_c   1.000
_cell.angle_alpha   90.00
_cell.angle_beta   90.00
_cell.angle_gamma   90.00
#
_symmetry.space_group_name_H-M   'P 1'
#
loop_
_entity.id
_entity.type
_entity.pdbx_description
1 polymer ?
#
loop_
_entity_poly.entity_id
_entity_poly.type
_entity_poly.pdbx_seq_one_letter_code
_entity_poly.pdbx_strand_id
1 'polypeptide(L)'
;FSFANTGAISLWLGLRLEKSLFIAALRCIVQLTIMGYVLEDVFRIRHPALVIFMACVLIFLGTYEIIYNKAKRTYNGMFLSVLVSMGASTMLVGVLGSRYAMNQIPFWEPVKFIPSMGMLLGNCMSGMAVGISTVLTQLRILLCVEPISHSSISSSNFYLSIRRHTSDNKDKVEMSLSYGATRWEAGRPIMIEAIRLAMLPTINQMSVIGLIAIPGMMTGQIIGGAPVMDAVKYQQIIMFMISASTGLGVVSSVVVCLLTLIDNKARLRPERIQQGRPHLWHDIKIGLTNLWHGIKKLVRCGFTRKGYWDSSAEDTGEWARLLS
;
A
#
# COMPACT_ATOMS: atom_id res chain seq x y z
N PHE A 1 19.75 -25.09 -15.44
CA PHE A 1 19.40 -25.43 -16.84
C PHE A 1 18.62 -24.31 -17.54
N SER A 2 17.50 -23.79 -16.98
CA SER A 2 16.71 -22.74 -17.67
C SER A 2 17.44 -21.39 -17.88
N PHE A 3 18.21 -20.88 -16.91
CA PHE A 3 18.86 -19.57 -17.04
C PHE A 3 19.86 -19.46 -18.20
N ALA A 4 20.57 -20.55 -18.52
CA ALA A 4 21.52 -20.59 -19.64
C ALA A 4 20.80 -20.49 -21.00
N ASN A 5 19.67 -21.21 -21.16
CA ASN A 5 18.86 -21.14 -22.38
C ASN A 5 18.18 -19.78 -22.53
N THR A 6 17.66 -19.19 -21.45
CA THR A 6 17.04 -17.86 -21.50
C THR A 6 18.08 -16.76 -21.81
N GLY A 7 19.30 -16.91 -21.30
CA GLY A 7 20.43 -16.02 -21.64
C GLY A 7 20.79 -16.10 -23.13
N ALA A 8 20.90 -17.31 -23.69
CA ALA A 8 21.17 -17.51 -25.11
C ALA A 8 20.06 -16.92 -26.01
N ILE A 9 18.79 -17.11 -25.65
CA ILE A 9 17.65 -16.52 -26.37
C ILE A 9 17.63 -14.99 -26.25
N SER A 10 17.99 -14.42 -25.10
CA SER A 10 18.07 -12.97 -24.91
C SER A 10 19.24 -12.33 -25.68
N LEU A 11 20.35 -13.05 -25.86
CA LEU A 11 21.48 -12.64 -26.70
C LEU A 11 21.08 -12.70 -28.18
N TRP A 12 20.38 -13.76 -28.58
CA TRP A 12 19.88 -13.93 -29.94
C TRP A 12 18.85 -12.86 -30.34
N LEU A 13 18.03 -12.40 -29.39
CA LEU A 13 17.05 -11.33 -29.57
C LEU A 13 17.60 -9.92 -29.27
N GLY A 14 18.88 -9.77 -28.93
CA GLY A 14 19.52 -8.46 -28.68
C GLY A 14 19.01 -7.68 -27.45
N LEU A 15 18.26 -8.31 -26.54
CA LEU A 15 17.50 -7.62 -25.50
C LEU A 15 18.34 -7.07 -24.33
N ARG A 16 19.66 -7.35 -24.23
CA ARG A 16 20.57 -6.92 -23.12
C ARG A 16 20.02 -7.15 -21.69
N LEU A 17 18.98 -7.99 -21.53
CA LEU A 17 18.33 -8.30 -20.24
C LEU A 17 19.09 -9.37 -19.44
N GLU A 18 20.13 -9.99 -20.01
CA GLU A 18 20.89 -11.06 -19.36
C GLU A 18 21.41 -10.64 -17.98
N LYS A 19 21.99 -9.43 -17.88
CA LYS A 19 22.65 -8.96 -16.66
C LYS A 19 21.61 -8.61 -15.60
N SER A 20 20.50 -7.97 -15.99
CA SER A 20 19.44 -7.63 -15.05
C SER A 20 18.72 -8.86 -14.51
N LEU A 21 18.46 -9.86 -15.35
CA LEU A 21 17.84 -11.13 -14.93
C LEU A 21 18.77 -11.93 -14.02
N PHE A 22 20.06 -11.98 -14.34
CA PHE A 22 21.05 -12.66 -13.51
C PHE A 22 21.22 -12.00 -12.13
N ILE A 23 21.31 -10.67 -12.09
CA ILE A 23 21.39 -9.92 -10.82
C ILE A 23 20.12 -10.13 -9.98
N ALA A 24 18.93 -10.12 -10.60
CA ALA A 24 17.67 -10.38 -9.92
C ALA A 24 17.60 -11.82 -9.37
N ALA A 25 18.05 -12.81 -10.14
CA ALA A 25 18.08 -14.20 -9.72
C ALA A 25 19.06 -14.42 -8.54
N LEU A 26 20.27 -13.86 -8.63
CA LEU A 26 21.26 -13.93 -7.55
C LEU A 26 20.73 -13.28 -6.27
N ARG A 27 20.11 -12.09 -6.37
CA ARG A 27 19.46 -11.43 -5.25
C ARG A 27 18.37 -12.31 -4.63
N CYS A 28 17.55 -12.96 -5.46
CA CYS A 28 16.49 -13.87 -4.99
C CYS A 28 17.06 -15.06 -4.20
N ILE A 29 18.10 -15.71 -4.71
CA ILE A 29 18.76 -16.84 -4.04
C ILE A 29 19.32 -16.41 -2.69
N VAL A 30 20.12 -15.33 -2.66
CA VAL A 30 20.72 -14.82 -1.42
C VAL A 30 19.64 -14.43 -0.41
N GLN A 31 18.58 -13.74 -0.86
CA GLN A 31 17.50 -13.29 0.00
C GLN A 31 16.70 -14.46 0.59
N LEU A 32 16.37 -15.49 -0.19
CA LEU A 32 15.63 -16.66 0.29
C LEU A 32 16.45 -17.48 1.29
N THR A 33 17.76 -17.64 1.04
CA THR A 33 18.66 -18.34 1.95
C THR A 33 18.79 -17.61 3.28
N ILE A 34 19.02 -16.28 3.26
CA ILE A 34 19.09 -15.47 4.49
C ILE A 34 17.77 -15.57 5.27
N MET A 35 16.64 -15.45 4.57
CA MET A 35 15.32 -15.54 5.21
C MET A 35 15.09 -16.91 5.86
N GLY A 36 15.55 -18.00 5.24
CA GLY A 36 15.50 -19.36 5.82
C GLY A 36 16.20 -19.45 7.18
N TYR A 37 17.44 -18.95 7.27
CA TYR A 37 18.20 -18.95 8.53
C TYR A 37 17.54 -18.09 9.61
N VAL A 38 17.05 -16.89 9.25
CA VAL A 38 16.36 -16.02 10.20
C VAL A 38 15.10 -16.68 10.76
N LEU A 39 14.35 -17.44 9.94
CA LEU A 39 13.15 -18.12 10.39
C LEU A 39 13.45 -19.25 11.37
N GLU A 40 14.52 -20.01 11.16
CA GLU A 40 14.92 -21.10 12.04
C GLU A 40 15.21 -20.60 13.47
N ASP A 41 15.96 -19.50 13.59
CA ASP A 41 16.26 -18.87 14.87
C ASP A 41 15.00 -18.38 15.60
N VAL A 42 14.06 -17.78 14.86
CA VAL A 42 12.79 -17.28 15.40
C VAL A 42 11.90 -18.42 15.89
N PHE A 43 11.88 -19.55 15.19
CA PHE A 43 11.09 -20.71 15.59
C PHE A 43 11.63 -21.38 16.86
N ARG A 44 12.94 -21.28 17.12
CA ARG A 44 13.59 -21.89 18.30
C ARG A 44 13.27 -21.17 19.61
N ILE A 45 13.12 -19.84 19.60
CA ILE A 45 13.01 -19.02 20.82
C ILE A 45 11.53 -18.86 21.28
N ARG A 46 10.54 -19.14 20.42
CA ARG A 46 9.08 -19.11 20.69
C ARG A 46 8.55 -17.91 21.52
N HIS A 47 9.24 -16.77 21.51
CA HIS A 47 8.86 -15.58 22.28
C HIS A 47 7.99 -14.63 21.45
N PRO A 48 6.81 -14.17 21.94
CA PRO A 48 5.88 -13.35 21.16
C PRO A 48 6.48 -12.00 20.71
N ALA A 49 7.39 -11.43 21.51
CA ALA A 49 8.06 -10.18 21.14
C ALA A 49 8.92 -10.32 19.86
N LEU A 50 9.49 -11.50 19.59
CA LEU A 50 10.29 -11.73 18.37
C LEU A 50 9.42 -11.75 17.12
N VAL A 51 8.22 -12.32 17.20
CA VAL A 51 7.26 -12.36 16.08
C VAL A 51 6.81 -10.95 15.73
N ILE A 52 6.50 -10.13 16.73
CA ILE A 52 6.13 -8.71 16.53
C ILE A 52 7.32 -7.93 15.96
N PHE A 53 8.51 -8.12 16.52
CA PHE A 53 9.73 -7.48 16.01
C PHE A 53 9.97 -7.83 14.54
N MET A 54 9.86 -9.11 14.17
CA MET A 54 10.03 -9.55 12.79
C MET A 54 8.94 -9.00 11.87
N ALA A 55 7.68 -8.94 12.32
CA ALA A 55 6.62 -8.29 11.56
C ALA A 55 6.93 -6.81 11.30
N CYS A 56 7.43 -6.08 12.29
CA CYS A 56 7.88 -4.69 12.13
C CYS A 56 9.03 -4.57 11.12
N VAL A 57 10.01 -5.48 11.18
CA VAL A 57 11.12 -5.53 10.20
C VAL A 57 10.61 -5.76 8.78
N LEU A 58 9.68 -6.70 8.58
CA LEU A 58 9.08 -6.97 7.27
C LEU A 58 8.29 -5.76 6.74
N ILE A 59 7.54 -5.07 7.60
CA ILE A 59 6.84 -3.83 7.25
C ILE A 59 7.84 -2.74 6.82
N PHE A 60 8.95 -2.60 7.54
CA PHE A 60 9.98 -1.62 7.22
C PHE A 60 10.66 -1.93 5.88
N LEU A 61 11.07 -3.19 5.66
CA LEU A 61 11.69 -3.64 4.41
C LEU A 61 10.73 -3.52 3.22
N GLY A 62 9.45 -3.86 3.39
CA GLY A 62 8.44 -3.70 2.35
C GLY A 62 8.21 -2.22 1.98
N THR A 63 8.17 -1.34 2.97
CA THR A 63 8.08 0.11 2.73
C THR A 63 9.29 0.64 1.98
N TYR A 64 10.48 0.19 2.38
CA TYR A 64 11.73 0.51 1.70
C TYR A 64 11.70 0.08 0.22
N GLU A 65 11.24 -1.14 -0.07
CA GLU A 65 11.14 -1.63 -1.45
C GLU A 65 10.16 -0.81 -2.30
N ILE A 66 9.00 -0.43 -1.77
CA ILE A 66 8.02 0.42 -2.47
C ILE A 66 8.69 1.70 -2.95
N ILE A 67 9.47 2.34 -2.08
CA ILE A 67 9.96 3.70 -2.29
C ILE A 67 11.24 3.73 -3.12
N TYR A 68 12.16 2.79 -2.88
CA TYR A 68 13.46 2.78 -3.54
C TYR A 68 13.47 1.98 -4.84
N ASN A 69 12.68 0.90 -4.90
CA ASN A 69 12.74 -0.04 -6.01
C ASN A 69 11.53 0.08 -6.95
N LYS A 70 10.33 0.39 -6.42
CA LYS A 70 9.11 0.51 -7.24
C LYS A 70 8.72 1.94 -7.59
N ALA A 71 8.96 2.92 -6.72
CA ALA A 71 8.52 4.29 -6.94
C ALA A 71 9.50 5.03 -7.87
N LYS A 72 9.06 5.27 -9.11
CA LYS A 72 9.77 6.16 -10.06
C LYS A 72 9.71 7.64 -9.64
N ARG A 73 8.76 7.99 -8.77
CA ARG A 73 8.49 9.36 -8.31
C ARG A 73 8.11 9.35 -6.84
N THR A 74 8.57 10.35 -6.11
CA THR A 74 8.37 10.47 -4.66
C THR A 74 7.88 11.87 -4.30
N TYR A 75 7.30 11.99 -3.10
CA TYR A 75 6.95 13.26 -2.48
C TYR A 75 7.49 13.28 -1.04
N ASN A 76 7.74 14.47 -0.50
CA ASN A 76 8.31 14.62 0.85
C ASN A 76 7.43 13.92 1.90
N GLY A 77 8.03 13.01 2.67
CA GLY A 77 7.33 12.23 3.71
C GLY A 77 6.60 10.99 3.21
N MET A 78 6.80 10.57 1.94
CA MET A 78 6.24 9.33 1.38
C MET A 78 6.63 8.09 2.18
N PHE A 79 7.83 8.07 2.77
CA PHE A 79 8.27 6.97 3.62
C PHE A 79 7.37 6.74 4.82
N LEU A 80 7.12 7.80 5.59
CA LEU A 80 6.35 7.66 6.81
C LEU A 80 4.87 7.41 6.50
N SER A 81 4.29 8.07 5.49
CA SER A 81 2.89 7.84 5.14
C SER A 81 2.65 6.39 4.72
N VAL A 82 3.51 5.82 3.87
CA VAL A 82 3.42 4.42 3.45
C VAL A 82 3.67 3.48 4.61
N LEU A 83 4.67 3.75 5.46
CA LEU A 83 4.99 2.93 6.63
C LEU A 83 3.79 2.85 7.59
N VAL A 84 3.17 3.99 7.90
CA VAL A 84 2.03 4.05 8.82
C VAL A 84 0.79 3.43 8.18
N SER A 85 0.49 3.73 6.92
CA SER A 85 -0.67 3.16 6.21
C SER A 85 -0.56 1.63 6.08
N MET A 86 0.60 1.12 5.64
CA MET A 86 0.84 -0.31 5.46
C MET A 86 0.95 -1.03 6.80
N GLY A 87 1.68 -0.45 7.76
CA GLY A 87 1.82 -1.02 9.10
C GLY A 87 0.47 -1.12 9.80
N ALA A 88 -0.34 -0.05 9.78
CA ALA A 88 -1.66 -0.04 10.38
C ALA A 88 -2.61 -1.05 9.71
N SER A 89 -2.68 -1.08 8.37
CA SER A 89 -3.58 -2.01 7.68
C SER A 89 -3.16 -3.46 7.87
N THR A 90 -1.88 -3.78 7.69
CA THR A 90 -1.39 -5.16 7.75
C THR A 90 -1.31 -5.69 9.18
N MET A 91 -0.92 -4.89 10.17
CA MET A 91 -1.00 -5.33 11.57
C MET A 91 -2.45 -5.51 12.02
N LEU A 92 -3.36 -4.61 11.67
CA LEU A 92 -4.77 -4.73 12.05
C LEU A 92 -5.39 -6.00 11.47
N VAL A 93 -5.25 -6.22 10.16
CA VAL A 93 -5.83 -7.40 9.51
C VAL A 93 -5.08 -8.67 9.89
N GLY A 94 -3.76 -8.61 10.06
CA GLY A 94 -2.96 -9.75 10.51
C GLY A 94 -3.36 -10.22 11.91
N VAL A 95 -3.41 -9.32 12.90
CA VAL A 95 -3.78 -9.68 14.27
C VAL A 95 -5.25 -10.13 14.37
N LEU A 96 -6.18 -9.42 13.73
CA LEU A 96 -7.59 -9.78 13.74
C LEU A 96 -7.84 -11.10 12.99
N GLY A 97 -7.21 -11.28 11.83
CA GLY A 97 -7.36 -12.48 11.02
C GLY A 97 -6.77 -13.71 11.69
N SER A 98 -5.58 -13.61 12.30
CA SER A 98 -4.99 -14.72 13.04
C SER A 98 -5.77 -15.10 14.29
N ARG A 99 -6.32 -14.12 15.02
CA ARG A 99 -7.10 -14.37 16.23
C ARG A 99 -8.50 -14.92 15.92
N TYR A 100 -9.25 -14.28 15.02
CA TYR A 100 -10.66 -14.59 14.78
C TYR A 100 -10.89 -15.53 13.60
N ALA A 101 -10.20 -15.30 12.46
CA ALA A 101 -10.47 -16.07 11.25
C ALA A 101 -9.76 -17.43 11.27
N MET A 102 -8.51 -17.48 11.73
CA MET A 102 -7.76 -18.73 11.81
C MET A 102 -8.01 -19.52 13.12
N ASN A 103 -8.74 -18.94 14.08
CA ASN A 103 -9.03 -19.51 15.40
C ASN A 103 -7.78 -20.11 16.09
N GLN A 104 -6.62 -19.47 15.92
CA GLN A 104 -5.35 -19.93 16.49
C GLN A 104 -5.21 -19.39 17.90
N ILE A 105 -5.22 -20.31 18.88
CA ILE A 105 -4.94 -20.02 20.28
C ILE A 105 -3.56 -20.65 20.56
N PRO A 106 -2.45 -19.90 20.57
CA PRO A 106 -2.31 -18.44 20.50
C PRO A 106 -2.10 -17.88 19.08
N PHE A 107 -2.49 -16.62 18.85
CA PHE A 107 -2.45 -15.99 17.53
C PHE A 107 -1.03 -15.72 16.98
N TRP A 108 0.00 -15.82 17.81
CA TRP A 108 1.40 -15.59 17.48
C TRP A 108 2.16 -16.88 17.12
N GLU A 109 1.48 -17.89 16.60
CA GLU A 109 2.13 -19.11 16.11
C GLU A 109 3.06 -18.76 14.93
N PRO A 110 4.40 -18.83 15.08
CA PRO A 110 5.33 -18.23 14.11
C PRO A 110 5.22 -18.86 12.71
N VAL A 111 4.95 -20.17 12.66
CA VAL A 111 4.89 -20.97 11.43
C VAL A 111 3.76 -20.52 10.51
N LYS A 112 2.64 -20.05 11.06
CA LYS A 112 1.46 -19.62 10.29
C LYS A 112 1.37 -18.10 10.17
N PHE A 113 1.79 -17.38 11.22
CA PHE A 113 1.73 -15.92 11.27
C PHE A 113 2.76 -15.25 10.36
N ILE A 114 4.01 -15.71 10.33
CA ILE A 114 5.07 -15.05 9.54
C ILE A 114 4.78 -15.15 8.02
N PRO A 115 4.44 -16.33 7.46
CA PRO A 115 4.12 -16.44 6.04
C PRO A 115 2.86 -15.67 5.65
N SER A 116 1.83 -15.68 6.51
CA SER A 116 0.61 -14.89 6.25
C SER A 116 0.92 -13.39 6.22
N MET A 117 1.67 -12.87 7.19
CA MET A 117 2.14 -11.48 7.16
C MET A 117 2.97 -11.16 5.92
N GLY A 118 3.88 -12.04 5.51
CA GLY A 118 4.67 -11.86 4.28
C GLY A 118 3.81 -11.73 3.02
N MET A 119 2.79 -12.59 2.89
CA MET A 119 1.85 -12.52 1.76
C MET A 119 0.94 -11.28 1.80
N LEU A 120 0.47 -10.88 2.99
CA LEU A 120 -0.29 -9.65 3.17
C LEU A 120 0.53 -8.44 2.73
N LEU A 121 1.78 -8.35 3.21
CA LEU A 121 2.69 -7.25 2.88
C LEU A 121 3.02 -7.20 1.40
N GLY A 122 3.34 -8.34 0.77
CA GLY A 122 3.72 -8.38 -0.65
C GLY A 122 2.59 -7.92 -1.59
N ASN A 123 1.36 -8.35 -1.31
CA ASN A 123 0.17 -7.93 -2.07
C ASN A 123 -0.19 -6.46 -1.80
N CYS A 124 -0.19 -6.06 -0.53
CA CYS A 124 -0.45 -4.67 -0.13
C CYS A 124 0.58 -3.71 -0.76
N MET A 125 1.86 -4.06 -0.73
CA MET A 125 2.95 -3.30 -1.36
C MET A 125 2.67 -3.03 -2.85
N SER A 126 2.27 -4.07 -3.59
CA SER A 126 2.05 -3.94 -5.03
C SER A 126 0.83 -3.07 -5.33
N GLY A 127 -0.26 -3.22 -4.56
CA GLY A 127 -1.45 -2.36 -4.67
C GLY A 127 -1.15 -0.90 -4.33
N MET A 128 -0.45 -0.64 -3.21
CA MET A 128 -0.09 0.71 -2.78
C MET A 128 0.85 1.40 -3.78
N ALA A 129 1.82 0.68 -4.35
CA ALA A 129 2.72 1.22 -5.35
C ALA A 129 1.96 1.71 -6.60
N VAL A 130 0.97 0.94 -7.07
CA VAL A 130 0.10 1.34 -8.19
C VAL A 130 -0.78 2.51 -7.78
N GLY A 131 -1.46 2.44 -6.64
CA GLY A 131 -2.37 3.49 -6.17
C GLY A 131 -1.69 4.86 -6.03
N ILE A 132 -0.53 4.90 -5.36
CA ILE A 132 0.26 6.13 -5.20
C ILE A 132 0.77 6.63 -6.55
N SER A 133 1.29 5.74 -7.40
CA SER A 133 1.79 6.12 -8.73
C SER A 133 0.70 6.70 -9.62
N THR A 134 -0.53 6.17 -9.54
CA THR A 134 -1.69 6.69 -10.26
C THR A 134 -2.05 8.09 -9.77
N VAL A 135 -2.14 8.30 -8.46
CA VAL A 135 -2.42 9.63 -7.88
C VAL A 135 -1.38 10.65 -8.32
N LEU A 136 -0.09 10.32 -8.17
CA LEU A 136 1.02 11.19 -8.57
C LEU A 136 1.02 11.50 -10.07
N THR A 137 0.63 10.53 -10.90
CA THR A 137 0.58 10.71 -12.34
C THR A 137 -0.59 11.59 -12.76
N GLN A 138 -1.79 11.35 -12.23
CA GLN A 138 -2.98 12.17 -12.52
C GLN A 138 -2.76 13.61 -12.08
N LEU A 139 -2.31 13.84 -10.83
CA LEU A 139 -2.04 15.20 -10.30
C LEU A 139 -0.93 15.92 -11.08
N ARG A 140 0.08 15.21 -11.58
CA ARG A 140 1.12 15.85 -12.41
C ARG A 140 0.60 16.22 -13.79
N ILE A 141 -0.23 15.40 -14.43
CA ILE A 141 -0.81 15.77 -15.73
C ILE A 141 -1.73 16.99 -15.57
N LEU A 142 -2.40 17.12 -14.42
CA LEU A 142 -3.08 18.36 -14.03
C LEU A 142 -2.12 19.56 -13.97
N LEU A 143 -0.90 19.39 -13.43
CA LEU A 143 0.05 20.47 -13.19
C LEU A 143 0.98 20.83 -14.37
N CYS A 144 1.35 19.87 -15.22
CA CYS A 144 2.21 20.08 -16.40
C CYS A 144 1.35 20.42 -17.63
N VAL A 145 0.86 21.65 -17.71
CA VAL A 145 0.73 22.34 -19.00
C VAL A 145 2.09 22.94 -19.32
N GLU A 146 3.07 22.09 -19.64
CA GLU A 146 4.27 22.53 -20.34
C GLU A 146 4.53 21.49 -21.45
N PRO A 147 4.73 21.96 -22.70
CA PRO A 147 4.90 21.06 -23.83
C PRO A 147 6.21 20.32 -23.62
N ILE A 148 6.16 18.99 -23.54
CA ILE A 148 7.36 18.17 -23.55
C ILE A 148 7.91 18.24 -24.98
N SER A 149 8.74 19.25 -25.26
CA SER A 149 9.69 19.20 -26.36
C SER A 149 10.76 18.17 -25.97
N HIS A 150 10.64 16.96 -26.50
CA HIS A 150 11.70 16.31 -27.28
C HIS A 150 11.33 14.85 -27.53
N SER A 151 11.12 14.57 -28.83
CA SER A 151 11.58 13.39 -29.55
C SER A 151 11.48 12.03 -28.84
N SER A 152 10.38 11.33 -29.08
CA SER A 152 10.39 10.10 -29.89
C SER A 152 8.97 9.55 -30.03
N ILE A 153 8.62 9.27 -31.27
CA ILE A 153 7.34 8.76 -31.76
C ILE A 153 7.06 7.38 -31.15
N SER A 154 5.86 7.17 -30.57
CA SER A 154 4.94 6.06 -30.92
C SER A 154 3.76 5.94 -29.93
N SER A 155 2.54 5.93 -30.49
CA SER A 155 1.20 5.72 -29.89
C SER A 155 0.30 6.96 -29.73
N SER A 156 0.17 7.75 -30.79
CA SER A 156 -0.57 9.02 -30.85
C SER A 156 -2.10 8.94 -30.71
N ASN A 157 -2.72 7.79 -30.43
CA ASN A 157 -4.16 7.73 -30.10
C ASN A 157 -4.43 7.33 -28.65
N PHE A 158 -3.61 6.44 -28.06
CA PHE A 158 -3.76 6.04 -26.66
C PHE A 158 -3.27 7.13 -25.70
N TYR A 159 -2.11 7.74 -25.98
CA TYR A 159 -1.64 8.87 -25.17
C TYR A 159 -2.54 10.09 -25.33
N LEU A 160 -3.14 10.29 -26.51
CA LEU A 160 -4.10 11.37 -26.76
C LEU A 160 -5.47 11.08 -26.12
N SER A 161 -5.94 9.83 -26.08
CA SER A 161 -7.18 9.47 -25.36
C SER A 161 -7.01 9.58 -23.85
N ILE A 162 -5.87 9.12 -23.30
CA ILE A 162 -5.49 9.31 -21.90
C ILE A 162 -5.39 10.81 -21.59
N ARG A 163 -4.71 11.60 -22.44
CA ARG A 163 -4.56 13.05 -22.26
C ARG A 163 -5.91 13.78 -22.28
N ARG A 164 -6.83 13.41 -23.17
CA ARG A 164 -8.17 14.03 -23.27
C ARG A 164 -9.02 13.68 -22.04
N HIS A 165 -9.02 12.41 -21.61
CA HIS A 165 -9.69 11.98 -20.37
C HIS A 165 -9.12 12.67 -19.11
N THR A 166 -7.82 12.91 -19.07
CA THR A 166 -7.19 13.59 -17.94
C THR A 166 -7.35 15.11 -17.99
N SER A 167 -7.45 15.74 -19.17
CA SER A 167 -7.73 17.17 -19.30
C SER A 167 -9.15 17.52 -18.84
N ASP A 168 -10.16 16.74 -19.22
CA ASP A 168 -11.54 16.95 -18.73
C ASP A 168 -11.62 16.84 -17.20
N ASN A 169 -10.85 15.93 -16.60
CA ASN A 169 -10.77 15.81 -15.15
C ASN A 169 -9.99 16.95 -14.51
N LYS A 170 -8.97 17.48 -15.19
CA LYS A 170 -8.24 18.68 -14.75
C LYS A 170 -9.19 19.85 -14.64
N ASP A 171 -9.92 20.13 -15.71
CA ASP A 171 -10.83 21.26 -15.79
C ASP A 171 -11.93 21.13 -14.73
N LYS A 172 -12.47 19.91 -14.52
CA LYS A 172 -13.43 19.64 -13.44
C LYS A 172 -12.87 19.89 -12.04
N VAL A 173 -11.62 19.50 -11.78
CA VAL A 173 -10.98 19.70 -10.46
C VAL A 173 -10.67 21.17 -10.23
N GLU A 174 -10.09 21.88 -11.21
CA GLU A 174 -9.79 23.31 -11.11
C GLU A 174 -11.07 24.16 -11.04
N MET A 175 -12.09 23.81 -11.82
CA MET A 175 -13.43 24.40 -11.75
C MET A 175 -14.02 24.18 -10.36
N SER A 176 -14.03 22.94 -9.84
CA SER A 176 -14.56 22.63 -8.50
C SER A 176 -13.83 23.43 -7.42
N LEU A 177 -12.50 23.50 -7.45
CA LEU A 177 -11.72 24.28 -6.50
C LEU A 177 -12.01 25.79 -6.62
N SER A 178 -12.25 26.29 -7.84
CA SER A 178 -12.64 27.69 -8.10
C SER A 178 -14.05 28.02 -7.60
N TYR A 179 -14.96 27.04 -7.60
CA TYR A 179 -16.28 27.13 -6.96
C TYR A 179 -16.24 26.95 -5.42
N GLY A 180 -15.05 26.82 -4.82
CA GLY A 180 -14.88 26.68 -3.37
C GLY A 180 -15.01 25.25 -2.85
N ALA A 181 -14.95 24.24 -3.72
CA ALA A 181 -15.02 22.84 -3.31
C ALA A 181 -13.89 22.46 -2.35
N THR A 182 -14.21 21.56 -1.42
CA THR A 182 -13.25 21.05 -0.45
C THR A 182 -12.24 20.10 -1.11
N ARG A 183 -11.07 19.92 -0.49
CA ARG A 183 -10.02 18.99 -0.95
C ARG A 183 -10.52 17.56 -1.23
N TRP A 184 -11.56 17.15 -0.51
CA TRP A 184 -12.15 15.82 -0.60
C TRP A 184 -13.02 15.67 -1.84
N GLU A 185 -13.81 16.70 -2.16
CA GLU A 185 -14.67 16.72 -3.34
C GLU A 185 -13.83 16.78 -4.62
N ALA A 186 -12.81 17.64 -4.62
CA ALA A 186 -11.87 17.77 -5.74
C ALA A 186 -11.02 16.49 -5.95
N GLY A 187 -10.58 15.84 -4.86
CA GLY A 187 -9.75 14.64 -4.93
C GLY A 187 -10.52 13.33 -5.20
N ARG A 188 -11.84 13.30 -4.97
CA ARG A 188 -12.68 12.10 -5.08
C ARG A 188 -12.55 11.33 -6.41
N PRO A 189 -12.62 11.96 -7.61
CA PRO A 189 -12.52 11.21 -8.86
C PRO A 189 -11.13 10.58 -9.04
N ILE A 190 -10.07 11.27 -8.63
CA ILE A 190 -8.69 10.76 -8.68
C ILE A 190 -8.52 9.59 -7.70
N MET A 191 -9.08 9.73 -6.50
CA MET A 191 -9.04 8.70 -5.46
C MET A 191 -9.72 7.41 -5.90
N ILE A 192 -10.95 7.50 -6.44
CA ILE A 192 -11.73 6.33 -6.86
C ILE A 192 -10.99 5.56 -7.95
N GLU A 193 -10.44 6.26 -8.93
CA GLU A 193 -9.71 5.61 -10.03
C GLU A 193 -8.39 4.99 -9.55
N ALA A 194 -7.65 5.67 -8.67
CA ALA A 194 -6.43 5.12 -8.08
C ALA A 194 -6.69 3.85 -7.25
N ILE A 195 -7.74 3.85 -6.43
CA ILE A 195 -8.13 2.68 -5.64
C ILE A 195 -8.56 1.53 -6.57
N ARG A 196 -9.39 1.81 -7.58
CA ARG A 196 -9.84 0.81 -8.55
C ARG A 196 -8.65 0.14 -9.22
N LEU A 197 -7.73 0.91 -9.79
CA LEU A 197 -6.56 0.39 -10.50
C LEU A 197 -5.63 -0.41 -9.57
N ALA A 198 -5.47 0.02 -8.32
CA ALA A 198 -4.68 -0.68 -7.31
C ALA A 198 -5.30 -2.00 -6.84
N MET A 199 -6.63 -2.15 -6.92
CA MET A 199 -7.35 -3.37 -6.53
C MET A 199 -7.42 -4.42 -7.63
N LEU A 200 -7.28 -4.04 -8.90
CA LEU A 200 -7.34 -4.98 -10.03
C LEU A 200 -6.43 -6.22 -9.86
N PRO A 201 -5.15 -6.10 -9.43
CA PRO A 201 -4.31 -7.28 -9.25
C PRO A 201 -4.82 -8.25 -8.17
N THR A 202 -5.47 -7.73 -7.13
CA THR A 202 -6.02 -8.57 -6.05
C THR A 202 -7.27 -9.30 -6.52
N ILE A 203 -8.14 -8.59 -7.24
CA ILE A 203 -9.37 -9.16 -7.83
C ILE A 203 -9.03 -10.23 -8.88
N ASN A 204 -8.10 -9.92 -9.78
CA ASN A 204 -7.69 -10.86 -10.84
C ASN A 204 -7.01 -12.10 -10.25
N GLN A 205 -6.27 -11.98 -9.15
CA GLN A 205 -5.73 -13.15 -8.46
C GLN A 205 -6.84 -14.01 -7.84
N MET A 206 -7.87 -13.40 -7.24
CA MET A 206 -8.99 -14.13 -6.65
C MET A 206 -9.80 -14.93 -7.66
N SER A 207 -9.96 -14.43 -8.90
CA SER A 207 -10.69 -15.15 -9.94
C SER A 207 -9.93 -16.36 -10.50
N VAL A 208 -8.59 -16.38 -10.36
CA VAL A 208 -7.73 -17.41 -10.95
C VAL A 208 -7.33 -18.50 -9.95
N ILE A 209 -7.17 -18.13 -8.67
CA ILE A 209 -6.74 -19.02 -7.60
C ILE A 209 -7.81 -20.10 -7.34
N GLY A 210 -7.40 -21.37 -7.44
CA GLY A 210 -8.27 -22.53 -7.27
C GLY A 210 -8.88 -23.07 -8.56
N LEU A 211 -8.82 -22.31 -9.67
CA LEU A 211 -9.31 -22.76 -10.98
C LEU A 211 -8.15 -23.17 -11.90
N ILE A 212 -7.10 -22.34 -11.97
CA ILE A 212 -5.92 -22.59 -12.82
C ILE A 212 -4.66 -22.78 -11.98
N ALA A 213 -4.53 -22.06 -10.86
CA ALA A 213 -3.34 -22.08 -10.02
C ALA A 213 -3.65 -22.55 -8.60
N ILE A 214 -2.84 -23.49 -8.09
CA ILE A 214 -2.80 -23.85 -6.67
C ILE A 214 -1.76 -22.94 -5.99
N PRO A 215 -2.17 -22.13 -5.01
CA PRO A 215 -1.25 -21.20 -4.34
C PRO A 215 -0.13 -21.95 -3.61
N GLY A 216 1.08 -21.38 -3.64
CA GLY A 216 2.30 -22.06 -3.22
C GLY A 216 2.31 -22.52 -1.76
N MET A 217 1.71 -21.75 -0.83
CA MET A 217 1.57 -22.17 0.58
C MET A 217 0.68 -23.41 0.69
N MET A 218 -0.45 -23.45 -0.02
CA MET A 218 -1.38 -24.57 0.00
C MET A 218 -0.69 -25.83 -0.55
N THR A 219 -0.01 -25.72 -1.69
CA THR A 219 0.80 -26.83 -2.24
C THR A 219 1.89 -27.26 -1.27
N GLY A 220 2.58 -26.33 -0.62
CA GLY A 220 3.62 -26.62 0.37
C GLY A 220 3.09 -27.40 1.58
N GLN A 221 1.90 -27.05 2.08
CA GLN A 221 1.24 -27.79 3.16
C GLN A 221 0.82 -29.19 2.72
N ILE A 222 0.30 -29.33 1.50
CA ILE A 222 -0.08 -30.63 0.93
C ILE A 222 1.16 -31.53 0.78
N ILE A 223 2.26 -31.01 0.22
CA ILE A 223 3.53 -31.75 0.08
C ILE A 223 4.12 -32.09 1.46
N GLY A 224 3.95 -31.21 2.45
CA GLY A 224 4.36 -31.43 3.83
C GLY A 224 3.52 -32.44 4.61
N GLY A 225 2.53 -33.10 3.96
CA GLY A 225 1.69 -34.12 4.59
C GLY A 225 0.53 -33.58 5.44
N ALA A 226 0.26 -32.28 5.38
CA ALA A 226 -0.91 -31.72 6.06
C ALA A 226 -2.20 -32.16 5.35
N PRO A 227 -3.31 -32.37 6.08
CA PRO A 227 -4.59 -32.70 5.48
C PRO A 227 -5.03 -31.60 4.50
N VAL A 228 -5.39 -32.01 3.28
CA VAL A 228 -5.75 -31.11 2.18
C VAL A 228 -6.86 -30.14 2.58
N MET A 229 -7.84 -30.62 3.36
CA MET A 229 -8.99 -29.81 3.77
C MET A 229 -8.59 -28.64 4.67
N ASP A 230 -7.57 -28.80 5.51
CA ASP A 230 -7.09 -27.71 6.36
C ASP A 230 -6.32 -26.68 5.52
N ALA A 231 -5.50 -27.14 4.57
CA ALA A 231 -4.78 -26.27 3.65
C ALA A 231 -5.74 -25.40 2.81
N VAL A 232 -6.85 -25.98 2.33
CA VAL A 232 -7.90 -25.23 1.61
C VAL A 232 -8.53 -24.16 2.50
N LYS A 233 -8.94 -24.50 3.73
CA LYS A 233 -9.57 -23.56 4.67
C LYS A 233 -8.65 -22.38 4.99
N TYR A 234 -7.36 -22.65 5.28
CA TYR A 234 -6.39 -21.60 5.54
C TYR A 234 -6.19 -20.69 4.32
N GLN A 235 -6.10 -21.27 3.13
CA GLN A 235 -5.94 -20.49 1.91
C GLN A 235 -7.15 -19.58 1.65
N GLN A 236 -8.37 -20.07 1.85
CA GLN A 236 -9.59 -19.26 1.71
C GLN A 236 -9.56 -18.06 2.67
N ILE A 237 -9.24 -18.29 3.95
CA ILE A 237 -9.12 -17.22 4.96
C ILE A 237 -8.07 -16.19 4.55
N ILE A 238 -6.89 -16.64 4.11
CA ILE A 238 -5.78 -15.77 3.70
C ILE A 238 -6.17 -14.90 2.51
N MET A 239 -6.91 -15.44 1.54
CA MET A 239 -7.38 -14.65 0.39
C MET A 239 -8.27 -13.49 0.81
N PHE A 240 -9.22 -13.73 1.73
CA PHE A 240 -10.04 -12.65 2.29
C PHE A 240 -9.21 -11.63 3.08
N MET A 241 -8.24 -12.09 3.86
CA MET A 241 -7.32 -11.20 4.59
C MET A 241 -6.47 -10.34 3.65
N ILE A 242 -5.95 -10.90 2.55
CA ILE A 242 -5.20 -10.16 1.53
C ILE A 242 -6.09 -9.06 0.92
N SER A 243 -7.34 -9.38 0.59
CA SER A 243 -8.33 -8.40 0.11
C SER A 243 -8.48 -7.23 1.07
N ALA A 244 -8.78 -7.54 2.33
CA ALA A 244 -9.06 -6.54 3.36
C ALA A 244 -7.83 -5.68 3.66
N SER A 245 -6.65 -6.29 3.82
CA SER A 245 -5.40 -5.58 4.09
C SER A 245 -5.01 -4.66 2.94
N THR A 246 -5.09 -5.16 1.69
CA THR A 246 -4.72 -4.38 0.50
C THR A 246 -5.72 -3.24 0.31
N GLY A 247 -7.02 -3.49 0.47
CA GLY A 247 -8.05 -2.45 0.39
C GLY A 247 -7.84 -1.33 1.41
N LEU A 248 -7.65 -1.68 2.69
CA LEU A 248 -7.39 -0.69 3.75
C LEU A 248 -6.06 0.06 3.55
N GLY A 249 -5.00 -0.64 3.14
CA GLY A 249 -3.69 -0.04 2.89
C GLY A 249 -3.68 0.91 1.70
N VAL A 250 -4.35 0.54 0.60
CA VAL A 250 -4.50 1.38 -0.59
C VAL A 250 -5.38 2.60 -0.27
N VAL A 251 -6.55 2.42 0.34
CA VAL A 251 -7.43 3.55 0.70
C VAL A 251 -6.70 4.53 1.61
N SER A 252 -6.09 4.05 2.70
CA SER A 252 -5.39 4.92 3.65
C SER A 252 -4.20 5.65 3.00
N SER A 253 -3.39 4.95 2.20
CA SER A 253 -2.23 5.56 1.53
C SER A 253 -2.61 6.57 0.46
N VAL A 254 -3.64 6.28 -0.35
CA VAL A 254 -4.17 7.20 -1.37
C VAL A 254 -4.75 8.45 -0.71
N VAL A 255 -5.51 8.29 0.37
CA VAL A 255 -6.07 9.40 1.14
C VAL A 255 -4.95 10.28 1.71
N VAL A 256 -3.97 9.69 2.39
CA VAL A 256 -2.85 10.45 2.95
C VAL A 256 -2.03 11.13 1.84
N CYS A 257 -1.83 10.48 0.71
CA CYS A 257 -1.17 11.05 -0.47
C CYS A 257 -1.92 12.31 -0.96
N LEU A 258 -3.24 12.22 -1.17
CA LEU A 258 -4.07 13.35 -1.60
C LEU A 258 -4.06 14.51 -0.60
N LEU A 259 -4.18 14.21 0.70
CA LEU A 259 -4.14 15.23 1.75
C LEU A 259 -2.76 15.90 1.89
N THR A 260 -1.69 15.21 1.52
CA THR A 260 -0.33 15.75 1.55
C THR A 260 -0.02 16.62 0.32
N LEU A 261 -0.64 16.30 -0.82
CA LEU A 261 -0.45 16.99 -2.11
C LEU A 261 -1.38 18.22 -2.28
N ILE A 262 -2.59 18.17 -1.72
CA ILE A 262 -3.58 19.25 -1.79
C ILE A 262 -3.57 20.05 -0.46
N ASP A 263 -3.13 21.31 -0.50
CA ASP A 263 -3.01 22.16 0.69
C ASP A 263 -4.39 22.64 1.22
N ASN A 264 -4.44 23.12 2.47
CA ASN A 264 -5.66 23.65 3.12
C ASN A 264 -6.29 24.83 2.36
N LYS A 265 -5.51 25.52 1.51
CA LYS A 265 -5.96 26.67 0.70
C LYS A 265 -6.40 26.27 -0.73
N ALA A 266 -6.72 25.00 -0.97
CA ALA A 266 -7.23 24.51 -2.26
C ALA A 266 -6.29 24.80 -3.46
N ARG A 267 -4.98 24.94 -3.21
CA ARG A 267 -3.94 25.10 -4.25
C ARG A 267 -3.12 23.82 -4.35
N LEU A 268 -2.98 23.31 -5.55
CA LEU A 268 -2.04 22.22 -5.86
C LEU A 268 -0.61 22.75 -5.72
N ARG A 269 0.24 22.08 -4.93
CA ARG A 269 1.67 22.44 -4.82
C ARG A 269 2.52 21.49 -5.67
N PRO A 270 2.82 21.83 -6.94
CA PRO A 270 3.69 21.01 -7.80
C PRO A 270 5.10 20.84 -7.23
N GLU A 271 5.56 21.80 -6.42
CA GLU A 271 6.89 21.84 -5.79
C GLU A 271 7.20 20.65 -4.87
N ARG A 272 6.19 19.87 -4.44
CA ARG A 272 6.39 18.70 -3.57
C ARG A 272 6.70 17.40 -4.31
N ILE A 273 6.55 17.37 -5.64
CA ILE A 273 6.82 16.18 -6.46
C ILE A 273 8.28 16.25 -6.91
N GLN A 274 9.16 15.55 -6.21
CA GLN A 274 10.59 15.51 -6.55
C GLN A 274 10.85 14.40 -7.59
N GLN A 275 11.62 14.74 -8.63
CA GLN A 275 12.26 13.77 -9.51
C GLN A 275 13.64 13.44 -8.92
N GLY A 276 13.75 12.35 -8.18
CA GLY A 276 15.05 11.94 -7.63
C GLY A 276 14.96 10.76 -6.67
N ARG A 277 16.08 10.03 -6.52
CA ARG A 277 16.20 8.94 -5.54
C ARG A 277 16.07 9.52 -4.12
N PRO A 278 15.15 9.03 -3.28
CA PRO A 278 14.88 9.64 -1.98
C PRO A 278 16.06 9.47 -1.01
N HIS A 279 16.41 10.52 -0.28
CA HIS A 279 17.45 10.49 0.75
C HIS A 279 16.83 10.07 2.10
N LEU A 280 17.11 8.83 2.53
CA LEU A 280 16.46 8.13 3.66
C LEU A 280 16.34 9.00 4.93
N TRP A 281 17.44 9.67 5.29
CA TRP A 281 17.55 10.44 6.53
C TRP A 281 16.72 11.73 6.55
N HIS A 282 16.47 12.34 5.39
CA HIS A 282 15.69 13.58 5.31
C HIS A 282 14.18 13.30 5.43
N ASP A 283 13.70 12.23 4.78
CA ASP A 283 12.30 11.81 4.86
C ASP A 283 11.92 11.27 6.26
N ILE A 284 12.81 10.54 6.93
CA ILE A 284 12.58 10.05 8.30
C ILE A 284 12.44 11.24 9.27
N LYS A 285 13.33 12.24 9.18
CA LYS A 285 13.32 13.40 10.08
C LYS A 285 12.06 14.24 9.92
N ILE A 286 11.67 14.53 8.67
CA ILE A 286 10.44 15.27 8.34
C ILE A 286 9.19 14.48 8.75
N GLY A 287 9.20 13.16 8.49
CA GLY A 287 8.15 12.25 8.91
C GLY A 287 7.92 12.31 10.42
N LEU A 288 8.96 12.10 11.22
CA LEU A 288 8.88 12.14 12.69
C LEU A 288 8.34 13.48 13.21
N THR A 289 8.78 14.60 12.64
CA THR A 289 8.21 15.91 13.00
C THR A 289 6.73 16.04 12.66
N ASN A 290 6.29 15.54 11.50
CA ASN A 290 4.88 15.62 11.09
C ASN A 290 4.00 14.66 11.90
N LEU A 291 4.50 13.46 12.23
CA LEU A 291 3.84 12.51 13.12
C LEU A 291 3.63 13.13 14.50
N TRP A 292 4.67 13.77 15.05
CA TRP A 292 4.61 14.46 16.34
C TRP A 292 3.59 15.60 16.35
N HIS A 293 3.52 16.40 15.29
CA HIS A 293 2.51 17.46 15.16
C HIS A 293 1.10 16.90 14.94
N GLY A 294 0.95 15.81 14.19
CA GLY A 294 -0.31 15.10 13.97
C GLY A 294 -0.85 14.47 15.25
N ILE A 295 0.00 13.79 16.03
CA ILE A 295 -0.32 13.25 17.36
C ILE A 295 -0.69 14.40 18.29
N LYS A 296 0.06 15.50 18.33
CA LYS A 296 -0.32 16.70 19.10
C LYS A 296 -1.69 17.25 18.70
N LYS A 297 -2.04 17.25 17.41
CA LYS A 297 -3.33 17.76 16.91
C LYS A 297 -4.48 16.80 17.23
N LEU A 298 -4.26 15.49 17.17
CA LEU A 298 -5.21 14.47 17.59
C LEU A 298 -5.44 14.47 19.11
N VAL A 299 -4.38 14.62 19.90
CA VAL A 299 -4.48 14.76 21.37
C VAL A 299 -5.20 16.05 21.74
N ARG A 300 -4.96 17.15 21.01
CA ARG A 300 -5.64 18.44 21.22
C ARG A 300 -7.12 18.42 20.79
N CYS A 301 -7.46 17.76 19.68
CA CYS A 301 -8.87 17.54 19.28
C CYS A 301 -9.59 16.50 20.15
N GLY A 302 -8.87 15.52 20.72
CA GLY A 302 -9.43 14.56 21.67
C GLY A 302 -9.85 15.23 22.98
N PHE A 303 -9.16 16.29 23.40
CA PHE A 303 -9.52 17.05 24.61
C PHE A 303 -10.70 18.01 24.40
N THR A 304 -10.91 18.58 23.20
CA THR A 304 -12.06 19.46 22.94
C THR A 304 -13.37 18.72 22.70
N ARG A 305 -13.35 17.42 22.38
CA ARG A 305 -14.58 16.63 22.22
C ARG A 305 -15.24 16.25 23.56
N LYS A 306 -14.55 16.39 24.69
CA LYS A 306 -15.14 16.11 26.02
C LYS A 306 -16.09 17.22 26.50
N GLY A 307 -15.91 18.45 26.04
CA GLY A 307 -16.82 19.57 26.38
C GLY A 307 -18.13 19.61 25.60
N TYR A 308 -18.27 18.85 24.50
CA TYR A 308 -19.50 18.86 23.68
C TYR A 308 -20.56 17.87 24.17
N TRP A 309 -20.15 16.83 24.91
CA TRP A 309 -21.09 15.85 25.48
C TRP A 309 -21.74 16.32 26.78
N ASP A 310 -21.08 17.20 27.55
CA ASP A 310 -21.69 17.77 28.77
C ASP A 310 -22.78 18.80 28.42
N SER A 311 -22.60 19.61 27.36
CA SER A 311 -23.63 20.58 26.95
C SER A 311 -24.86 19.94 26.30
N SER A 312 -24.71 18.77 25.64
CA SER A 312 -25.83 18.06 25.01
C SER A 312 -26.70 17.28 26.01
N ALA A 313 -26.21 17.06 27.23
CA ALA A 313 -26.96 16.42 28.31
C ALA A 313 -27.87 17.40 29.09
N GLU A 314 -27.58 18.71 29.04
CA GLU A 314 -28.47 19.75 29.60
C GLU A 314 -29.68 20.01 28.69
N ASP A 315 -29.49 20.08 27.37
CA ASP A 315 -30.59 20.33 26.40
C ASP A 315 -31.60 19.17 26.34
N THR A 316 -31.20 17.93 26.62
CA THR A 316 -32.13 16.79 26.63
C THR A 316 -33.03 16.74 27.87
N GLY A 317 -32.69 17.48 28.94
CA GLY A 317 -33.53 17.63 30.13
C GLY A 317 -34.65 18.67 29.98
N GLU A 318 -34.48 19.67 29.11
CA GLU A 318 -35.50 20.70 28.85
C GLU A 318 -36.67 20.19 28.01
N TRP A 319 -36.41 19.35 27.00
CA TRP A 319 -37.48 18.77 26.16
C TRP A 319 -38.42 17.84 26.94
N ALA A 320 -37.94 17.19 28.00
CA ALA A 320 -38.75 16.32 28.86
C ALA A 320 -39.69 17.10 29.80
N ARG A 321 -39.37 18.37 30.13
CA ARG A 321 -40.23 19.22 30.97
C ARG A 321 -41.32 19.96 30.19
N LEU A 322 -41.19 20.08 28.87
CA LEU A 322 -42.18 20.71 28.00
C LEU A 322 -43.27 19.74 27.51
N LEU A 323 -43.16 18.45 27.82
CA LEU A 323 -44.09 17.38 27.43
C LEU A 323 -44.79 16.70 28.62
N SER A 324 -44.65 17.25 29.84
CA SER A 324 -45.38 16.86 31.07
C SER A 324 -46.22 18.00 31.57
#